data_AF-A0A2T0S592-F1
#
_entry.id   AF-A0A2T0S592-F1
#
_cell.length_a   1.000
_cell.length_b   1.000
_cell.length_c   1.000
_cell.angle_alpha   90.00
_cell.angle_beta   90.00
_cell.angle_gamma   90.00
#
_symmetry.space_group_name_H-M   'P 1'
#
loop_
_entity.id
_entity.type
_entity.pdbx_description
1 polymer ?
#
loop_
_entity_poly.entity_id
_entity_poly.type
_entity_poly.pdbx_seq_one_letter_code
_entity_poly.pdbx_strand_id
1 'polypeptide(L)'
;MDESLDELGTRIDELTERLDRVTGFRSWGEETQHHDRLEELERRVGDHTLHEVTETLELLKSRVDDIAGGAQDSGMSLQTLQTRLLLVERRLKASGGTSSADLERWPTTVRDLVEQVQGGLEASERLLPDHLEAMLVERIGRPGELRAQRNQSLRAAVTAAKAAAAAAAALEDGTAYAAAIKQWKTAIDSAATLRKQLTEATATAQRSTDDLAIARREHNLAVAPHTKGLQARSTLAKKIRTRLGEILRDDLLMPIWFDRVLGPTAPANNTQEWLDTAVEVVLYRLMHHIEDPVLALGQRPDDTGGAQEYDRLLRRCARSRQSR
;
A
#
# COMPACT_ATOMS: atom_id res chain seq x y z
N MET A 1 -75.18 55.29 58.11
CA MET A 1 -74.63 54.66 56.90
C MET A 1 -73.41 53.90 57.36
N ASP A 2 -73.69 52.80 58.03
CA ASP A 2 -72.80 52.16 58.98
C ASP A 2 -73.25 50.70 58.99
N GLU A 3 -72.90 49.98 57.92
CA GLU A 3 -73.02 48.51 57.89
C GLU A 3 -72.08 48.02 58.99
N SER A 4 -72.70 47.51 60.06
CA SER A 4 -72.07 47.16 61.32
C SER A 4 -70.89 46.23 61.09
N LEU A 5 -69.77 46.46 61.80
CA LEU A 5 -68.58 45.59 61.77
C LEU A 5 -68.91 44.11 62.02
N ASP A 6 -70.02 43.81 62.71
CA ASP A 6 -70.54 42.44 62.89
C ASP A 6 -70.99 41.78 61.58
N GLU A 7 -71.55 42.56 60.65
CA GLU A 7 -72.06 42.07 59.36
C GLU A 7 -70.88 41.76 58.41
N LEU A 8 -69.77 42.50 58.52
CA LEU A 8 -68.50 42.18 57.85
C LEU A 8 -67.81 40.97 58.49
N GLY A 9 -67.82 40.85 59.82
CA GLY A 9 -67.26 39.71 60.54
C GLY A 9 -67.95 38.39 60.14
N THR A 10 -69.28 38.40 60.10
CA THR A 10 -70.07 37.24 59.69
C THR A 10 -69.77 36.82 58.25
N ARG A 11 -69.53 37.79 57.36
CA ARG A 11 -69.23 37.54 55.95
C ARG A 11 -67.80 37.06 55.72
N ILE A 12 -66.86 37.46 56.58
CA ILE A 12 -65.49 36.91 56.60
C ILE A 12 -65.52 35.47 57.14
N ASP A 13 -66.30 35.19 58.18
CA ASP A 13 -66.44 33.82 58.70
C ASP A 13 -67.10 32.90 57.66
N GLU A 14 -68.13 33.38 56.96
CA GLU A 14 -68.78 32.61 55.88
C GLU A 14 -67.83 32.38 54.69
N LEU A 15 -66.99 33.37 54.35
CA LEU A 15 -65.96 33.21 53.32
C LEU A 15 -64.83 32.29 53.77
N THR A 16 -64.48 32.29 55.06
CA THR A 16 -63.44 31.43 55.64
C THR A 16 -63.94 29.99 55.74
N GLU A 17 -65.21 29.78 56.09
CA GLU A 17 -65.84 28.45 56.09
C GLU A 17 -66.07 27.92 54.67
N ARG A 18 -66.36 28.80 53.70
CA ARG A 18 -66.34 28.43 52.27
C ARG A 18 -64.94 28.11 51.78
N LEU A 19 -63.92 28.84 52.24
CA LEU A 19 -62.55 28.53 51.91
C LEU A 19 -62.18 27.16 52.48
N ASP A 20 -62.47 26.89 53.76
CA ASP A 20 -62.20 25.60 54.41
C ASP A 20 -62.98 24.43 53.81
N ARG A 21 -64.21 24.66 53.30
CA ARG A 21 -64.94 23.65 52.52
C ARG A 21 -64.37 23.41 51.12
N VAL A 22 -63.67 24.39 50.54
CA VAL A 22 -63.05 24.28 49.21
C VAL A 22 -61.59 23.81 49.31
N THR A 23 -60.90 24.10 50.41
CA THR A 23 -59.53 23.64 50.71
C THR A 23 -59.49 22.34 51.50
N GLY A 24 -60.64 21.90 52.02
CA GLY A 24 -60.85 20.60 52.63
C GLY A 24 -61.21 19.48 51.66
N PHE A 25 -60.46 19.28 50.56
CA PHE A 25 -60.24 17.95 49.94
C PHE A 25 -59.22 17.98 48.78
N ARG A 26 -58.15 17.18 48.92
CA ARG A 26 -57.27 16.65 47.86
C ARG A 26 -56.49 17.63 46.97
N SER A 27 -55.28 17.94 47.39
CA SER A 27 -54.03 17.46 46.77
C SER A 27 -52.90 18.02 47.64
N TRP A 28 -51.99 17.18 48.12
CA TRP A 28 -50.52 17.36 47.96
C TRP A 28 -49.78 16.19 48.64
N GLY A 29 -50.46 15.04 48.80
CA GLY A 29 -49.89 13.80 49.34
C GLY A 29 -49.71 12.69 48.29
N GLU A 30 -50.25 12.85 47.09
CA GLU A 30 -50.15 11.85 46.00
C GLU A 30 -49.05 12.22 44.99
N GLU A 31 -48.60 13.48 44.90
CA GLU A 31 -47.59 13.91 43.91
C GLU A 31 -46.16 13.48 44.30
N THR A 32 -45.82 13.50 45.59
CA THR A 32 -44.58 12.90 46.11
C THR A 32 -44.59 11.38 46.05
N GLN A 33 -45.74 10.74 46.31
CA GLN A 33 -45.85 9.29 46.26
C GLN A 33 -45.78 8.73 44.83
N HIS A 34 -46.18 9.52 43.82
CA HIS A 34 -46.03 9.17 42.41
C HIS A 34 -44.63 9.45 41.87
N HIS A 35 -43.93 10.48 42.37
CA HIS A 35 -42.52 10.72 42.02
C HIS A 35 -41.62 9.63 42.60
N ASP A 36 -41.78 9.29 43.89
CA ASP A 36 -41.03 8.20 44.53
C ASP A 36 -41.33 6.83 43.90
N ARG A 37 -42.58 6.60 43.44
CA ARG A 37 -42.93 5.37 42.71
C ARG A 37 -42.37 5.33 41.30
N LEU A 38 -42.30 6.46 40.60
CA LEU A 38 -41.68 6.53 39.27
C LEU A 38 -40.18 6.34 39.38
N GLU A 39 -39.51 6.96 40.37
CA GLU A 39 -38.08 6.77 40.62
C GLU A 39 -37.76 5.33 41.08
N GLU A 40 -38.60 4.72 41.93
CA GLU A 40 -38.46 3.31 42.32
C GLU A 40 -38.78 2.34 41.17
N LEU A 41 -39.71 2.68 40.27
CA LEU A 41 -39.97 1.90 39.05
C LEU A 41 -38.88 2.09 38.01
N GLU A 42 -38.29 3.28 37.88
CA GLU A 42 -37.17 3.57 36.98
C GLU A 42 -35.88 2.92 37.50
N ARG A 43 -35.68 2.85 38.83
CA ARG A 43 -34.63 2.06 39.48
C ARG A 43 -34.85 0.56 39.33
N ARG A 44 -36.09 0.07 39.51
CA ARG A 44 -36.41 -1.36 39.35
C ARG A 44 -36.39 -1.83 37.90
N VAL A 45 -36.87 -1.02 36.96
CA VAL A 45 -36.92 -1.35 35.53
C VAL A 45 -35.57 -1.05 34.88
N GLY A 46 -34.93 0.08 35.17
CA GLY A 46 -33.63 0.46 34.65
C GLY A 46 -32.52 -0.49 35.07
N ASP A 47 -32.39 -0.78 36.37
CA ASP A 47 -31.28 -1.64 36.83
C ASP A 47 -31.51 -3.12 36.53
N HIS A 48 -32.74 -3.67 36.67
CA HIS A 48 -32.93 -5.11 36.45
C HIS A 48 -32.94 -5.45 34.95
N THR A 49 -33.54 -4.62 34.09
CA THR A 49 -33.52 -4.92 32.64
C THR A 49 -32.17 -4.61 32.00
N LEU A 50 -31.45 -3.57 32.43
CA LEU A 50 -30.08 -3.34 31.92
C LEU A 50 -29.10 -4.35 32.47
N HIS A 51 -29.21 -4.77 33.73
CA HIS A 51 -28.35 -5.82 34.28
C HIS A 51 -28.61 -7.17 33.61
N GLU A 52 -29.87 -7.57 33.43
CA GLU A 52 -30.22 -8.81 32.71
C GLU A 52 -29.80 -8.74 31.22
N VAL A 53 -29.96 -7.58 30.56
CA VAL A 53 -29.48 -7.38 29.18
C VAL A 53 -27.96 -7.40 29.11
N THR A 54 -27.25 -6.86 30.11
CA THR A 54 -25.79 -6.86 30.16
C THR A 54 -25.25 -8.25 30.46
N GLU A 55 -25.87 -8.98 31.39
CA GLU A 55 -25.53 -10.36 31.72
C GLU A 55 -25.78 -11.30 30.53
N THR A 56 -26.89 -11.12 29.82
CA THR A 56 -27.15 -11.88 28.58
C THR A 56 -26.19 -11.51 27.45
N LEU A 57 -25.75 -10.24 27.35
CA LEU A 57 -24.71 -9.81 26.41
C LEU A 57 -23.34 -10.41 26.75
N GLU A 58 -22.95 -10.43 28.02
CA GLU A 58 -21.72 -11.06 28.50
C GLU A 58 -21.75 -12.57 28.27
N LEU A 59 -22.89 -13.21 28.50
CA LEU A 59 -23.09 -14.63 28.27
C LEU A 59 -23.11 -14.98 26.77
N LEU A 60 -23.69 -14.12 25.92
CA LEU A 60 -23.59 -14.24 24.47
C LEU A 60 -22.17 -14.03 23.98
N LYS A 61 -21.45 -13.05 24.53
CA LYS A 61 -20.05 -12.77 24.18
C LYS A 61 -19.16 -13.95 24.57
N SER A 62 -19.32 -14.49 25.78
CA SER A 62 -18.65 -15.72 26.21
C SER A 62 -18.96 -16.89 25.29
N ARG A 63 -20.24 -17.08 24.91
CA ARG A 63 -20.62 -18.14 23.96
C ARG A 63 -20.03 -17.93 22.57
N VAL A 64 -19.94 -16.68 22.10
CA VAL A 64 -19.30 -16.35 20.82
C VAL A 64 -17.80 -16.61 20.90
N ASP A 65 -17.15 -16.28 22.01
CA ASP A 65 -15.73 -16.57 22.26
C ASP A 65 -15.48 -18.09 22.35
N ASP A 66 -16.38 -18.85 22.99
CA ASP A 66 -16.33 -20.32 23.04
C ASP A 66 -16.56 -20.96 21.67
N ILE A 67 -17.49 -20.44 20.87
CA ILE A 67 -17.73 -20.89 19.49
C ILE A 67 -16.54 -20.52 18.60
N ALA A 68 -15.95 -19.34 18.78
CA ALA A 68 -14.76 -18.92 18.05
C ALA A 68 -13.55 -19.78 18.42
N GLY A 69 -13.36 -20.10 19.70
CA GLY A 69 -12.36 -21.05 20.19
C GLY A 69 -12.58 -22.45 19.64
N GLY A 70 -13.82 -22.96 19.72
CA GLY A 70 -14.20 -24.27 19.17
C GLY A 70 -14.05 -24.35 17.64
N ALA A 71 -14.28 -23.26 16.91
CA ALA A 71 -14.05 -23.17 15.47
C ALA A 71 -12.55 -23.15 15.13
N GLN A 72 -11.73 -22.48 15.94
CA GLN A 72 -10.27 -22.54 15.83
C GLN A 72 -9.72 -23.94 16.11
N ASP A 73 -10.19 -24.58 17.18
CA ASP A 73 -9.81 -25.96 17.54
C ASP A 73 -10.25 -26.98 16.49
N SER A 74 -11.45 -26.82 15.94
CA SER A 74 -11.93 -27.60 14.80
C SER A 74 -11.09 -27.35 13.56
N GLY A 75 -10.69 -26.10 13.30
CA GLY A 75 -9.78 -25.74 12.22
C GLY A 75 -8.41 -26.40 12.36
N MET A 76 -7.83 -26.38 13.57
CA MET A 76 -6.56 -27.07 13.87
C MET A 76 -6.69 -28.60 13.75
N SER A 77 -7.82 -29.16 14.17
CA SER A 77 -8.11 -30.60 14.06
C SER A 77 -8.28 -31.03 12.59
N LEU A 78 -8.98 -30.24 11.78
CA LEU A 78 -9.11 -30.46 10.34
C LEU A 78 -7.76 -30.35 9.62
N GLN A 79 -6.93 -29.36 9.96
CA GLN A 79 -5.56 -29.27 9.42
C GLN A 79 -4.70 -30.48 9.82
N THR A 80 -4.84 -30.96 11.06
CA THR A 80 -4.13 -32.14 11.55
C THR A 80 -4.60 -33.40 10.83
N LEU A 81 -5.91 -33.56 10.63
CA LEU A 81 -6.49 -34.67 9.88
C LEU A 81 -6.07 -34.62 8.42
N GLN A 82 -6.11 -33.45 7.78
CA GLN A 82 -5.63 -33.25 6.41
C GLN A 82 -4.15 -33.62 6.28
N THR A 83 -3.30 -33.17 7.21
CA THR A 83 -1.88 -33.52 7.22
C THR A 83 -1.65 -35.02 7.39
N ARG A 84 -2.43 -35.68 8.26
CA ARG A 84 -2.36 -37.13 8.46
C ARG A 84 -2.86 -37.90 7.23
N LEU A 85 -3.92 -37.44 6.58
CA LEU A 85 -4.47 -38.03 5.38
C LEU A 85 -3.48 -37.92 4.22
N LEU A 86 -2.84 -36.76 4.05
CA LEU A 86 -1.74 -36.57 3.08
C LEU A 86 -0.56 -37.51 3.35
N LEU A 87 -0.18 -37.69 4.62
CA LEU A 87 0.90 -38.60 5.00
C LEU A 87 0.53 -40.07 4.68
N VAL A 88 -0.73 -40.45 4.92
CA VAL A 88 -1.25 -41.80 4.65
C VAL A 88 -1.37 -42.06 3.16
N GLU A 89 -1.93 -41.12 2.38
CA GLU A 89 -2.00 -41.19 0.92
C GLU A 89 -0.60 -41.29 0.30
N ARG A 90 0.34 -40.47 0.79
CA ARG A 90 1.74 -40.53 0.34
C ARG A 90 2.38 -41.88 0.65
N ARG A 91 2.17 -42.42 1.85
CA ARG A 91 2.67 -43.76 2.21
C ARG A 91 2.03 -44.86 1.40
N LEU A 92 0.72 -44.78 1.13
CA LEU A 92 -0.01 -45.74 0.30
C LEU A 92 0.52 -45.71 -1.13
N LYS A 93 0.63 -44.55 -1.76
CA LYS A 93 1.19 -44.39 -3.10
C LYS A 93 2.66 -44.87 -3.16
N ALA A 94 3.48 -44.52 -2.17
CA ALA A 94 4.87 -45.00 -2.11
C ALA A 94 4.96 -46.53 -1.92
N SER A 95 4.08 -47.13 -1.11
CA SER A 95 4.02 -48.59 -0.91
C SER A 95 3.45 -49.34 -2.12
N GLY A 96 2.62 -48.67 -2.93
CA GLY A 96 2.09 -49.18 -4.20
C GLY A 96 3.07 -49.07 -5.37
N GLY A 97 4.30 -48.61 -5.14
CA GLY A 97 5.33 -48.48 -6.17
C GLY A 97 5.26 -47.20 -7.01
N THR A 98 4.45 -46.20 -6.62
CA THR A 98 4.42 -44.91 -7.32
C THR A 98 5.73 -44.15 -7.08
N SER A 99 6.46 -43.87 -8.17
CA SER A 99 7.71 -43.12 -8.14
C SER A 99 7.47 -41.65 -7.75
N SER A 100 8.42 -41.08 -7.00
CA SER A 100 8.44 -39.63 -6.74
C SER A 100 8.86 -38.88 -7.99
N ALA A 101 8.17 -37.78 -8.28
CA ALA A 101 8.58 -36.82 -9.27
C ALA A 101 9.94 -36.21 -8.90
N ASP A 102 10.84 -36.14 -9.87
CA ASP A 102 12.10 -35.43 -9.74
C ASP A 102 11.92 -34.03 -10.34
N LEU A 103 12.03 -32.99 -9.51
CA LEU A 103 12.01 -31.58 -9.90
C LEU A 103 13.36 -30.90 -9.65
N GLU A 104 14.39 -31.65 -9.27
CA GLU A 104 15.69 -31.13 -8.85
C GLU A 104 16.78 -31.46 -9.88
N ARG A 105 16.69 -32.63 -10.54
CA ARG A 105 17.64 -32.98 -11.60
C ARG A 105 17.12 -32.50 -12.94
N TRP A 106 17.84 -31.54 -13.52
CA TRP A 106 17.56 -31.00 -14.85
C TRP A 106 18.72 -31.25 -15.80
N PRO A 107 18.46 -31.41 -17.11
CA PRO A 107 19.51 -31.49 -18.12
C PRO A 107 20.44 -30.27 -18.09
N THR A 108 21.66 -30.40 -18.62
CA THR A 108 22.62 -29.29 -18.78
C THR A 108 22.01 -28.09 -19.52
N THR A 109 21.18 -28.34 -20.52
CA THR A 109 20.47 -27.29 -21.27
C THR A 109 19.59 -26.38 -20.41
N VAL A 110 19.13 -26.85 -19.25
CA VAL A 110 18.38 -26.01 -18.29
C VAL A 110 19.32 -25.18 -17.43
N ARG A 111 20.49 -25.72 -17.06
CA ARG A 111 21.53 -24.96 -16.36
C ARG A 111 22.01 -23.78 -17.22
N ASP A 112 22.26 -24.02 -18.50
CA ASP A 112 22.63 -22.96 -19.46
C ASP A 112 21.56 -21.85 -19.55
N LEU A 113 20.26 -22.21 -19.39
CA LEU A 113 19.17 -21.24 -19.36
C LEU A 113 19.14 -20.46 -18.04
N VAL A 114 19.39 -21.11 -16.90
CA VAL A 114 19.48 -20.43 -15.60
C VAL A 114 20.61 -19.40 -15.60
N GLU A 115 21.79 -19.76 -16.13
CA GLU A 115 22.92 -18.83 -16.28
C GLU A 115 22.56 -17.63 -17.17
N GLN A 116 21.84 -17.85 -18.28
CA GLN A 116 21.36 -16.77 -19.14
C GLN A 116 20.34 -15.87 -18.44
N VAL A 117 19.48 -16.43 -17.58
CA VAL A 117 18.54 -15.64 -16.76
C VAL A 117 19.30 -14.78 -15.77
N GLN A 118 20.27 -15.34 -15.03
CA GLN A 118 21.10 -14.61 -14.08
C GLN A 118 21.87 -13.48 -14.77
N GLY A 119 22.53 -13.76 -15.90
CA GLY A 119 23.22 -12.73 -16.68
C GLY A 119 22.27 -11.63 -17.22
N GLY A 120 21.00 -11.96 -17.46
CA GLY A 120 19.97 -10.97 -17.83
C GLY A 120 19.48 -10.11 -16.66
N LEU A 121 19.48 -10.65 -15.43
CA LEU A 121 19.19 -9.88 -14.21
C LEU A 121 20.34 -8.91 -13.91
N GLU A 122 21.58 -9.36 -13.95
CA GLU A 122 22.77 -8.50 -13.81
C GLU A 122 22.85 -7.43 -14.91
N ALA A 123 22.41 -7.75 -16.13
CA ALA A 123 22.31 -6.75 -17.20
C ALA A 123 21.21 -5.72 -16.91
N SER A 124 20.10 -6.11 -16.27
CA SER A 124 18.99 -5.20 -15.98
C SER A 124 19.39 -4.04 -15.06
N GLU A 125 20.31 -4.27 -14.12
CA GLU A 125 20.86 -3.24 -13.23
C GLU A 125 21.67 -2.17 -13.96
N ARG A 126 22.18 -2.49 -15.16
CA ARG A 126 22.98 -1.58 -16.01
C ARG A 126 22.16 -0.86 -17.07
N LEU A 127 20.85 -1.11 -17.14
CA LEU A 127 19.98 -0.37 -18.04
C LEU A 127 19.77 1.04 -17.52
N LEU A 128 20.04 2.03 -18.36
CA LEU A 128 19.71 3.43 -18.12
C LEU A 128 18.19 3.60 -17.93
N PRO A 129 17.71 4.05 -16.76
CA PRO A 129 16.30 4.34 -16.55
C PRO A 129 15.88 5.66 -17.24
N ASP A 130 14.66 5.70 -17.79
CA ASP A 130 14.12 6.87 -18.49
C ASP A 130 14.18 8.16 -17.67
N HIS A 131 13.91 8.08 -16.36
CA HIS A 131 13.93 9.24 -15.47
C HIS A 131 15.34 9.82 -15.29
N LEU A 132 16.36 8.94 -15.25
CA LEU A 132 17.76 9.35 -15.14
C LEU A 132 18.23 9.99 -16.44
N GLU A 133 17.85 9.42 -17.59
CA GLU A 133 18.11 10.01 -18.90
C GLU A 133 17.47 11.39 -19.04
N ALA A 134 16.19 11.53 -18.69
CA ALA A 134 15.47 12.79 -18.74
C ALA A 134 16.13 13.87 -17.88
N MET A 135 16.51 13.52 -16.64
CA MET A 135 17.21 14.43 -15.73
C MET A 135 18.57 14.89 -16.29
N LEU A 136 19.34 13.98 -16.90
CA LEU A 136 20.63 14.34 -17.52
C LEU A 136 20.43 15.25 -18.74
N VAL A 137 19.44 14.95 -19.59
CA VAL A 137 19.09 15.76 -20.76
C VAL A 137 18.64 17.16 -20.35
N GLU A 138 17.84 17.30 -19.30
CA GLU A 138 17.42 18.59 -18.75
C GLU A 138 18.64 19.42 -18.29
N ARG A 139 19.56 18.80 -17.54
CA ARG A 139 20.80 19.45 -17.09
C ARG A 139 21.67 19.90 -18.26
N ILE A 140 21.72 19.13 -19.35
CA ILE A 140 22.45 19.48 -20.58
C ILE A 140 21.80 20.67 -21.29
N GLY A 141 20.46 20.78 -21.28
CA GLY A 141 19.71 21.88 -21.92
C GLY A 141 19.79 23.21 -21.17
N ARG A 142 19.96 23.19 -19.85
CA ARG A 142 19.89 24.37 -18.97
C ARG A 142 20.78 25.56 -19.38
N PRO A 143 22.04 25.38 -19.82
CA PRO A 143 22.85 26.50 -20.31
C PRO A 143 22.24 27.22 -21.51
N GLY A 144 21.52 26.51 -22.39
CA GLY A 144 20.83 27.10 -23.53
C GLY A 144 19.74 28.08 -23.10
N GLU A 145 18.93 27.68 -22.11
CA GLU A 145 17.87 28.51 -21.53
C GLU A 145 18.45 29.76 -20.85
N LEU A 146 19.49 29.60 -20.04
CA LEU A 146 20.13 30.72 -19.35
C LEU A 146 20.77 31.71 -20.35
N ARG A 147 21.35 31.23 -21.46
CA ARG A 147 21.83 32.11 -22.55
C ARG A 147 20.69 32.90 -23.19
N ALA A 148 19.55 32.25 -23.45
CA ALA A 148 18.39 32.93 -24.02
C ALA A 148 17.85 34.04 -23.08
N GLN A 149 17.70 33.74 -21.80
CA GLN A 149 17.27 34.69 -20.77
C GLN A 149 18.27 35.86 -20.61
N ARG A 150 19.58 35.56 -20.64
CA ARG A 150 20.62 36.60 -20.57
C ARG A 150 20.54 37.53 -21.77
N ASN A 151 20.39 36.97 -22.97
CA ASN A 151 20.27 37.76 -24.21
C ASN A 151 19.01 38.62 -24.20
N GLN A 152 17.90 38.12 -23.66
CA GLN A 152 16.68 38.91 -23.46
C GLN A 152 16.92 40.08 -22.49
N SER A 153 17.59 39.85 -21.36
CA SER A 153 17.93 40.91 -20.40
C SER A 153 18.85 41.97 -21.01
N LEU A 154 19.84 41.56 -21.82
CA LEU A 154 20.72 42.50 -22.53
C LEU A 154 19.96 43.34 -23.58
N ARG A 155 19.01 42.74 -24.31
CA ARG A 155 18.14 43.49 -25.24
C ARG A 155 17.29 44.50 -24.49
N ALA A 156 16.70 44.13 -23.35
CA ALA A 156 15.93 45.05 -22.52
C ALA A 156 16.80 46.22 -22.00
N ALA A 157 18.04 45.95 -21.59
CA ALA A 157 18.97 46.99 -21.19
C ALA A 157 19.26 47.97 -22.33
N VAL A 158 19.52 47.48 -23.55
CA VAL A 158 19.74 48.35 -24.72
C VAL A 158 18.51 49.22 -25.02
N THR A 159 17.31 48.66 -24.95
CA THR A 159 16.07 49.41 -25.16
C THR A 159 15.89 50.51 -24.09
N ALA A 160 16.11 50.18 -22.81
CA ALA A 160 16.02 51.14 -21.72
C ALA A 160 17.09 52.26 -21.82
N ALA A 161 18.32 51.91 -22.22
CA ALA A 161 19.37 52.89 -22.46
C ALA A 161 19.02 53.87 -23.60
N LYS A 162 18.42 53.36 -24.69
CA LYS A 162 17.93 54.20 -25.80
C LYS A 162 16.81 55.14 -25.34
N ALA A 163 15.87 54.65 -24.52
CA ALA A 163 14.80 55.46 -23.96
C ALA A 163 15.36 56.56 -23.03
N ALA A 164 16.33 56.25 -22.19
CA ALA A 164 17.00 57.24 -21.34
C ALA A 164 17.70 58.33 -22.16
N ALA A 165 18.39 57.94 -23.25
CA ALA A 165 19.05 58.88 -24.15
C ALA A 165 18.04 59.80 -24.87
N ALA A 166 16.90 59.25 -25.32
CA ALA A 166 15.84 60.02 -25.95
C ALA A 166 15.18 61.02 -24.98
N ALA A 167 14.84 60.58 -23.77
CA ALA A 167 14.25 61.45 -22.74
C ALA A 167 15.20 62.59 -22.34
N ALA A 168 16.51 62.30 -22.24
CA ALA A 168 17.53 63.32 -21.97
C ALA A 168 17.66 64.35 -23.11
N ALA A 169 17.55 63.90 -24.37
CA ALA A 169 17.62 64.79 -25.54
C ALA A 169 16.35 65.65 -25.72
N ALA A 170 15.19 65.13 -25.32
CA ALA A 170 13.91 65.82 -25.43
C ALA A 170 13.66 66.88 -24.34
N LEU A 171 14.57 67.03 -23.36
CA LEU A 171 14.36 67.87 -22.17
C LEU A 171 13.04 67.52 -21.44
N GLU A 172 12.61 66.27 -21.53
CA GLU A 172 11.42 65.77 -20.85
C GLU A 172 11.61 65.79 -19.33
N ASP A 173 10.50 65.85 -18.58
CA ASP A 173 10.50 65.78 -17.12
C ASP A 173 11.38 64.61 -16.63
N GLY A 174 12.20 64.85 -15.61
CA GLY A 174 13.22 63.90 -15.12
C GLY A 174 12.67 62.53 -14.67
N THR A 175 11.34 62.36 -14.63
CA THR A 175 10.64 61.11 -14.33
C THR A 175 10.84 60.05 -15.43
N ALA A 176 10.76 60.42 -16.71
CA ALA A 176 10.94 59.49 -17.84
C ALA A 176 12.39 58.98 -17.91
N TYR A 177 13.35 59.89 -17.73
CA TYR A 177 14.77 59.55 -17.61
C TYR A 177 15.03 58.62 -16.41
N ALA A 178 14.53 58.98 -15.22
CA ALA A 178 14.73 58.16 -14.02
C ALA A 178 14.13 56.75 -14.16
N ALA A 179 12.96 56.62 -14.79
CA ALA A 179 12.32 55.33 -15.05
C ALA A 179 13.17 54.46 -16.01
N ALA A 180 13.65 55.05 -17.11
CA ALA A 180 14.49 54.35 -18.08
C ALA A 180 15.83 53.91 -17.48
N ILE A 181 16.47 54.77 -16.66
CA ILE A 181 17.70 54.40 -15.93
C ILE A 181 17.44 53.26 -14.93
N LYS A 182 16.31 53.27 -14.22
CA LYS A 182 15.94 52.17 -13.31
C LYS A 182 15.76 50.86 -14.06
N GLN A 183 15.04 50.86 -15.18
CA GLN A 183 14.85 49.68 -16.02
C GLN A 183 16.18 49.15 -16.58
N TRP A 184 17.07 50.05 -17.00
CA TRP A 184 18.41 49.68 -17.46
C TRP A 184 19.22 48.98 -16.36
N LYS A 185 19.27 49.55 -15.15
CA LYS A 185 19.98 48.94 -14.00
C LYS A 185 19.46 47.54 -13.71
N THR A 186 18.14 47.37 -13.57
CA THR A 186 17.52 46.06 -13.34
C THR A 186 17.89 45.04 -14.42
N ALA A 187 17.88 45.46 -15.69
CA ALA A 187 18.19 44.58 -16.81
C ALA A 187 19.67 44.15 -16.84
N ILE A 188 20.59 45.05 -16.50
CA ILE A 188 22.03 44.75 -16.40
C ILE A 188 22.33 43.85 -15.20
N ASP A 189 21.72 44.11 -14.03
CA ASP A 189 21.91 43.28 -12.83
C ASP A 189 21.37 41.85 -13.04
N SER A 190 20.23 41.73 -13.71
CA SER A 190 19.69 40.44 -14.17
C SER A 190 20.67 39.72 -15.10
N ALA A 191 21.19 40.40 -16.12
CA ALA A 191 22.15 39.83 -17.06
C ALA A 191 23.46 39.39 -16.38
N ALA A 192 23.93 40.13 -15.37
CA ALA A 192 25.11 39.78 -14.59
C ALA A 192 24.87 38.53 -13.71
N THR A 193 23.68 38.42 -13.10
CA THR A 193 23.28 37.23 -12.33
C THR A 193 23.20 35.99 -13.21
N LEU A 194 22.53 36.11 -14.37
CA LEU A 194 22.43 35.03 -15.35
C LEU A 194 23.79 34.60 -15.91
N ARG A 195 24.76 35.53 -16.03
CA ARG A 195 26.13 35.20 -16.42
C ARG A 195 26.81 34.29 -15.40
N LYS A 196 26.66 34.55 -14.10
CA LYS A 196 27.22 33.69 -13.04
C LYS A 196 26.60 32.30 -13.08
N GLN A 197 25.28 32.23 -13.13
CA GLN A 197 24.54 30.97 -13.25
C GLN A 197 24.92 30.18 -14.52
N LEU A 198 25.17 30.87 -15.63
CA LEU A 198 25.58 30.22 -16.88
C LEU A 198 26.93 29.52 -16.76
N THR A 199 27.89 30.09 -16.03
CA THR A 199 29.20 29.45 -15.80
C THR A 199 29.04 28.13 -15.04
N GLU A 200 28.28 28.14 -13.95
CA GLU A 200 27.99 26.95 -13.15
C GLU A 200 27.21 25.89 -13.95
N ALA A 201 26.15 26.32 -14.63
CA ALA A 201 25.33 25.44 -15.46
C ALA A 201 26.13 24.80 -16.61
N THR A 202 27.08 25.52 -17.21
CA THR A 202 27.92 24.99 -18.28
C THR A 202 28.83 23.87 -17.77
N ALA A 203 29.44 24.04 -16.59
CA ALA A 203 30.27 23.00 -15.98
C ALA A 203 29.45 21.75 -15.58
N THR A 204 28.23 21.95 -15.10
CA THR A 204 27.30 20.85 -14.80
C THR A 204 26.83 20.13 -16.06
N ALA A 205 26.47 20.87 -17.12
CA ALA A 205 26.05 20.29 -18.39
C ALA A 205 27.15 19.45 -19.05
N GLN A 206 28.42 19.87 -18.95
CA GLN A 206 29.54 19.08 -19.45
C GLN A 206 29.64 17.73 -18.73
N ARG A 207 29.64 17.75 -17.38
CA ARG A 207 29.65 16.52 -16.58
C ARG A 207 28.46 15.62 -16.90
N SER A 208 27.26 16.18 -17.00
CA SER A 208 26.06 15.42 -17.36
C SER A 208 26.11 14.85 -18.79
N THR A 209 26.83 15.49 -19.72
CA THR A 209 27.06 14.95 -21.07
C THR A 209 27.96 13.72 -21.01
N ASP A 210 29.03 13.79 -20.23
CA ASP A 210 29.97 12.67 -20.05
C ASP A 210 29.28 11.51 -19.31
N ASP A 211 28.54 11.80 -18.25
CA ASP A 211 27.74 10.82 -17.49
C ASP A 211 26.71 10.13 -18.39
N LEU A 212 25.98 10.90 -19.22
CA LEU A 212 24.99 10.34 -20.15
C LEU A 212 25.65 9.46 -21.23
N ALA A 213 26.83 9.84 -21.72
CA ALA A 213 27.56 9.04 -22.70
C ALA A 213 28.01 7.69 -22.10
N ILE A 214 28.51 7.70 -20.86
CA ILE A 214 28.87 6.48 -20.12
C ILE A 214 27.63 5.62 -19.89
N ALA A 215 26.55 6.19 -19.34
CA ALA A 215 25.33 5.47 -19.03
C ALA A 215 24.68 4.85 -20.28
N ARG A 216 24.66 5.57 -21.42
CA ARG A 216 24.17 5.02 -22.70
C ARG A 216 25.04 3.89 -23.22
N ARG A 217 26.37 3.98 -23.05
CA ARG A 217 27.27 2.89 -23.43
C ARG A 217 26.99 1.63 -22.61
N GLU A 218 26.85 1.77 -21.30
CA GLU A 218 26.52 0.66 -20.39
C GLU A 218 25.15 0.07 -20.71
N HIS A 219 24.13 0.91 -20.91
CA HIS A 219 22.80 0.50 -21.35
C HIS A 219 22.87 -0.33 -22.64
N ASN A 220 23.54 0.18 -23.68
CA ASN A 220 23.63 -0.52 -24.97
C ASN A 220 24.32 -1.89 -24.86
N LEU A 221 25.35 -2.01 -24.00
CA LEU A 221 26.01 -3.29 -23.70
C LEU A 221 25.10 -4.24 -22.90
N ALA A 222 24.16 -3.71 -22.13
CA ALA A 222 23.24 -4.47 -21.29
C ALA A 222 21.96 -4.93 -22.03
N VAL A 223 21.51 -4.23 -23.07
CA VAL A 223 20.25 -4.55 -23.80
C VAL A 223 20.24 -5.99 -24.33
N ALA A 224 21.30 -6.43 -25.00
CA ALA A 224 21.38 -7.77 -25.58
C ALA A 224 21.35 -8.89 -24.52
N PRO A 225 22.22 -8.90 -23.49
CA PRO A 225 22.16 -9.92 -22.44
C PRO A 225 20.84 -9.86 -21.63
N HIS A 226 20.29 -8.66 -21.38
CA HIS A 226 18.98 -8.53 -20.73
C HIS A 226 17.87 -9.20 -21.54
N THR A 227 17.80 -8.91 -22.83
CA THR A 227 16.81 -9.51 -23.75
C THR A 227 16.97 -11.02 -23.81
N LYS A 228 18.22 -11.51 -23.90
CA LYS A 228 18.53 -12.94 -23.88
C LYS A 228 18.06 -13.60 -22.58
N GLY A 229 18.26 -12.96 -21.43
CA GLY A 229 17.78 -13.45 -20.15
C GLY A 229 16.26 -13.52 -20.04
N LEU A 230 15.52 -12.53 -20.58
CA LEU A 230 14.06 -12.59 -20.64
C LEU A 230 13.55 -13.76 -21.50
N GLN A 231 14.19 -13.99 -22.65
CA GLN A 231 13.88 -15.13 -23.52
C GLN A 231 14.21 -16.46 -22.85
N ALA A 232 15.35 -16.54 -22.17
CA ALA A 232 15.75 -17.71 -21.40
C ALA A 232 14.76 -18.01 -20.27
N ARG A 233 14.30 -16.99 -19.55
CA ARG A 233 13.28 -17.13 -18.47
C ARG A 233 11.97 -17.68 -19.02
N SER A 234 11.48 -17.13 -20.14
CA SER A 234 10.26 -17.63 -20.80
C SER A 234 10.41 -19.08 -21.25
N THR A 235 11.57 -19.43 -21.81
CA THR A 235 11.87 -20.79 -22.27
C THR A 235 11.96 -21.77 -21.09
N LEU A 236 12.60 -21.35 -20.00
CA LEU A 236 12.73 -22.13 -18.77
C LEU A 236 11.36 -22.37 -18.12
N ALA A 237 10.52 -21.32 -18.01
CA ALA A 237 9.16 -21.44 -17.51
C ALA A 237 8.33 -22.45 -18.33
N LYS A 238 8.44 -22.44 -19.66
CA LYS A 238 7.78 -23.43 -20.54
C LYS A 238 8.27 -24.86 -20.26
N LYS A 239 9.59 -25.06 -20.16
CA LYS A 239 10.17 -26.39 -19.85
C LYS A 239 9.70 -26.91 -18.49
N ILE A 240 9.67 -26.03 -17.49
CA ILE A 240 9.17 -26.37 -16.15
C ILE A 240 7.70 -26.78 -16.22
N ARG A 241 6.88 -25.99 -16.90
CA ARG A 241 5.45 -26.25 -17.06
C ARG A 241 5.18 -27.58 -17.77
N THR A 242 5.92 -27.88 -18.84
CA THR A 242 5.81 -29.17 -19.55
C THR A 242 6.10 -30.33 -18.62
N ARG A 243 7.20 -30.28 -17.86
CA ARG A 243 7.55 -31.34 -16.91
C ARG A 243 6.53 -31.51 -15.80
N LEU A 244 6.01 -30.40 -15.24
CA LEU A 244 4.91 -30.46 -14.27
C LEU A 244 3.66 -31.12 -14.88
N GLY A 245 3.34 -30.82 -16.14
CA GLY A 245 2.24 -31.45 -16.85
C GLY A 245 2.43 -32.96 -17.08
N GLU A 246 3.65 -33.40 -17.37
CA GLU A 246 4.01 -34.82 -17.48
C GLU A 246 3.87 -35.52 -16.12
N ILE A 247 4.42 -34.94 -15.06
CA ILE A 247 4.31 -35.43 -13.68
C ILE A 247 2.84 -35.62 -13.26
N LEU A 248 1.99 -34.63 -13.56
CA LEU A 248 0.56 -34.67 -13.24
C LEU A 248 -0.19 -35.70 -14.09
N ARG A 249 0.19 -35.88 -15.36
CA ARG A 249 -0.40 -36.89 -16.25
C ARG A 249 -0.09 -38.30 -15.77
N ASP A 250 1.13 -38.52 -15.29
CA ASP A 250 1.64 -39.83 -14.86
C ASP A 250 1.33 -40.13 -13.37
N ASP A 251 0.54 -39.27 -12.71
CA ASP A 251 0.15 -39.34 -11.28
C ASP A 251 1.33 -39.58 -10.31
N LEU A 252 2.50 -39.00 -10.62
CA LEU A 252 3.68 -39.13 -9.78
C LEU A 252 3.54 -38.34 -8.47
N LEU A 253 4.18 -38.82 -7.41
CA LEU A 253 4.20 -38.14 -6.12
C LEU A 253 5.06 -36.87 -6.17
N MET A 254 4.51 -35.73 -5.77
CA MET A 254 5.27 -34.49 -5.69
C MET A 254 6.31 -34.51 -4.55
N PRO A 255 7.43 -33.77 -4.68
CA PRO A 255 8.39 -33.59 -3.60
C PRO A 255 7.76 -32.97 -2.34
N ILE A 256 8.31 -33.27 -1.16
CA ILE A 256 7.76 -32.81 0.13
C ILE A 256 7.68 -31.27 0.17
N TRP A 257 8.73 -30.58 -0.23
CA TRP A 257 8.75 -29.12 -0.26
C TRP A 257 7.62 -28.53 -1.14
N PHE A 258 7.26 -29.21 -2.22
CA PHE A 258 6.22 -28.78 -3.15
C PHE A 258 4.85 -28.90 -2.48
N ASP A 259 4.57 -30.07 -1.89
CA ASP A 259 3.32 -30.32 -1.16
C ASP A 259 3.14 -29.36 0.02
N ARG A 260 4.20 -29.01 0.75
CA ARG A 260 4.07 -28.09 1.89
C ARG A 260 3.64 -26.68 1.48
N VAL A 261 4.04 -26.24 0.29
CA VAL A 261 3.86 -24.84 -0.14
C VAL A 261 2.67 -24.66 -1.07
N LEU A 262 2.38 -25.63 -1.94
CA LEU A 262 1.29 -25.58 -2.92
C LEU A 262 0.24 -26.67 -2.70
N GLY A 263 0.55 -27.68 -1.87
CA GLY A 263 -0.26 -28.88 -1.67
C GLY A 263 -0.20 -29.87 -2.84
N PRO A 264 -0.79 -31.05 -2.66
CA PRO A 264 -0.58 -32.19 -3.56
C PRO A 264 -1.26 -32.08 -4.93
N THR A 265 -2.34 -31.29 -5.04
CA THR A 265 -3.20 -31.28 -6.22
C THR A 265 -3.65 -29.87 -6.60
N ALA A 266 -3.80 -29.64 -7.90
CA ALA A 266 -4.32 -28.37 -8.39
C ALA A 266 -5.80 -28.19 -7.98
N PRO A 267 -6.20 -27.02 -7.44
CA PRO A 267 -7.60 -26.75 -7.13
C PRO A 267 -8.45 -26.64 -8.41
N ALA A 268 -9.63 -27.25 -8.44
CA ALA A 268 -10.49 -27.33 -9.63
C ALA A 268 -10.83 -25.94 -10.23
N ASN A 269 -11.04 -24.94 -9.38
CA ASN A 269 -11.45 -23.60 -9.80
C ASN A 269 -10.28 -22.67 -10.13
N ASN A 270 -9.02 -23.10 -9.91
CA ASN A 270 -7.85 -22.24 -10.08
C ASN A 270 -6.57 -22.98 -10.51
N THR A 271 -6.73 -24.02 -11.32
CA THR A 271 -5.63 -24.86 -11.82
C THR A 271 -4.54 -24.04 -12.52
N GLN A 272 -4.92 -23.01 -13.27
CA GLN A 272 -3.98 -22.21 -14.05
C GLN A 272 -3.07 -21.37 -13.14
N GLU A 273 -3.62 -20.63 -12.17
CA GLU A 273 -2.83 -19.82 -11.25
C GLU A 273 -1.95 -20.70 -10.35
N TRP A 274 -2.45 -21.88 -9.96
CA TRP A 274 -1.68 -22.87 -9.22
C TRP A 274 -0.48 -23.36 -10.04
N LEU A 275 -0.68 -23.70 -11.32
CA LEU A 275 0.42 -24.10 -12.22
C LEU A 275 1.43 -22.98 -12.45
N ASP A 276 0.96 -21.74 -12.64
CA ASP A 276 1.84 -20.59 -12.83
C ASP A 276 2.67 -20.33 -11.58
N THR A 277 2.07 -20.48 -10.39
CA THR A 277 2.79 -20.36 -9.12
C THR A 277 3.77 -21.52 -8.91
N ALA A 278 3.40 -22.75 -9.28
CA ALA A 278 4.29 -23.91 -9.26
C ALA A 278 5.54 -23.71 -10.14
N VAL A 279 5.34 -23.17 -11.35
CA VAL A 279 6.44 -22.83 -12.27
C VAL A 279 7.35 -21.79 -11.63
N GLU A 280 6.81 -20.76 -11.01
CA GLU A 280 7.60 -19.72 -10.36
C GLU A 280 8.40 -20.24 -9.15
N VAL A 281 7.84 -21.14 -8.34
CA VAL A 281 8.56 -21.76 -7.22
C VAL A 281 9.72 -22.61 -7.72
N VAL A 282 9.51 -23.45 -8.74
CA VAL A 282 10.59 -24.26 -9.32
C VAL A 282 11.66 -23.35 -9.97
N LEU A 283 11.24 -22.32 -10.69
CA LEU A 283 12.15 -21.34 -11.28
C LEU A 283 13.00 -20.67 -10.21
N TYR A 284 12.39 -20.24 -9.10
CA TYR A 284 13.09 -19.63 -7.97
C TYR A 284 14.12 -20.60 -7.37
N ARG A 285 13.73 -21.86 -7.11
CA ARG A 285 14.67 -22.88 -6.63
C ARG A 285 15.87 -23.07 -7.54
N LEU A 286 15.65 -23.08 -8.86
CA LEU A 286 16.73 -23.22 -9.83
C LEU A 286 17.66 -22.01 -9.86
N MET A 287 17.11 -20.79 -9.83
CA MET A 287 17.91 -19.56 -9.85
C MET A 287 18.74 -19.36 -8.57
N HIS A 288 18.23 -19.83 -7.43
CA HIS A 288 18.86 -19.68 -6.11
C HIS A 288 19.55 -20.95 -5.60
N HIS A 289 19.65 -21.99 -6.44
CA HIS A 289 20.27 -23.27 -6.08
C HIS A 289 19.75 -23.88 -4.77
N ILE A 290 18.43 -23.82 -4.57
CA ILE A 290 17.80 -24.32 -3.35
C ILE A 290 17.60 -25.83 -3.46
N GLU A 291 18.39 -26.56 -2.69
CA GLU A 291 18.33 -28.03 -2.58
C GLU A 291 17.64 -28.49 -1.29
N ASP A 292 17.12 -27.56 -0.47
CA ASP A 292 16.46 -27.90 0.79
C ASP A 292 15.23 -28.80 0.51
N PRO A 293 15.18 -30.03 1.06
CA PRO A 293 14.12 -30.99 0.78
C PRO A 293 12.76 -30.62 1.41
N VAL A 294 12.75 -29.61 2.29
CA VAL A 294 11.61 -29.23 3.11
C VAL A 294 11.14 -27.80 2.81
N LEU A 295 12.06 -26.84 2.76
CA LEU A 295 11.78 -25.43 2.51
C LEU A 295 11.81 -25.14 1.01
N ALA A 296 10.62 -24.98 0.39
CA ALA A 296 10.52 -24.73 -1.05
C ALA A 296 11.31 -23.51 -1.51
N LEU A 297 11.28 -22.42 -0.74
CA LEU A 297 11.96 -21.15 -1.06
C LEU A 297 13.27 -20.97 -0.29
N GLY A 298 13.74 -21.99 0.45
CA GLY A 298 14.93 -21.88 1.29
C GLY A 298 14.80 -20.84 2.41
N GLN A 299 15.94 -20.38 2.92
CA GLN A 299 16.01 -19.27 3.86
C GLN A 299 15.71 -17.96 3.15
N ARG A 300 15.05 -17.03 3.86
CA ARG A 300 14.74 -15.71 3.32
C ARG A 300 16.05 -14.95 3.07
N PRO A 301 16.27 -14.39 1.86
CA PRO A 301 17.47 -13.60 1.59
C PRO A 301 17.55 -12.33 2.43
N ASP A 302 18.78 -11.89 2.73
CA ASP A 302 19.05 -10.65 3.46
C ASP A 302 19.02 -9.42 2.53
N ASP A 303 19.30 -9.61 1.24
CA ASP A 303 19.27 -8.53 0.26
C ASP A 303 17.82 -8.11 -0.06
N THR A 304 17.62 -6.81 -0.31
CA THR A 304 16.27 -6.25 -0.44
C THR A 304 15.51 -6.82 -1.65
N GLY A 305 16.20 -7.11 -2.77
CA GLY A 305 15.59 -7.64 -3.98
C GLY A 305 15.12 -9.08 -3.81
N GLY A 306 16.00 -9.96 -3.32
CA GLY A 306 15.72 -11.34 -3.00
C GLY A 306 14.66 -11.50 -1.92
N ALA A 307 14.69 -10.66 -0.88
CA ALA A 307 13.67 -10.61 0.16
C ALA A 307 12.27 -10.27 -0.41
N GLN A 308 12.19 -9.29 -1.32
CA GLN A 308 10.92 -8.92 -1.96
C GLN A 308 10.37 -10.03 -2.86
N GLU A 309 11.22 -10.70 -3.66
CA GLU A 309 10.79 -11.81 -4.49
C GLU A 309 10.34 -13.02 -3.64
N TYR A 310 11.09 -13.34 -2.59
CA TYR A 310 10.72 -14.35 -1.61
C TYR A 310 9.34 -14.06 -1.00
N ASP A 311 9.14 -12.85 -0.47
CA ASP A 311 7.89 -12.45 0.17
C ASP A 311 6.72 -12.45 -0.83
N ARG A 312 6.96 -12.05 -2.09
CA ARG A 312 5.97 -12.13 -3.18
C ARG A 312 5.54 -13.57 -3.44
N LEU A 313 6.50 -14.49 -3.59
CA LEU A 313 6.23 -15.90 -3.87
C LEU A 313 5.54 -16.58 -2.71
N LEU A 314 5.96 -16.30 -1.47
CA LEU A 314 5.31 -16.82 -0.27
C LEU A 314 3.83 -16.43 -0.21
N ARG A 315 3.51 -15.16 -0.50
CA ARG A 315 2.11 -14.67 -0.60
C ARG A 315 1.33 -15.34 -1.73
N ARG A 316 1.93 -15.58 -2.89
CA ARG A 316 1.26 -16.31 -3.99
C ARG A 316 0.96 -17.75 -3.60
N CYS A 317 1.91 -18.45 -3.01
CA CYS A 317 1.72 -19.83 -2.56
C CYS A 317 0.63 -19.94 -1.49
N ALA A 318 0.54 -18.97 -0.57
CA ALA A 318 -0.54 -18.91 0.41
C ALA A 318 -1.92 -18.76 -0.26
N ARG A 319 -2.05 -17.85 -1.24
CA ARG A 319 -3.29 -17.66 -2.00
C ARG A 319 -3.71 -18.92 -2.77
N SER A 320 -2.76 -19.59 -3.44
CA SER A 320 -3.04 -20.84 -4.17
C SER A 320 -3.48 -22.00 -3.27
N ARG A 321 -3.18 -21.96 -1.97
CA ARG A 321 -3.69 -22.93 -0.98
C ARG A 321 -5.09 -22.62 -0.49
N GLN A 322 -5.43 -21.34 -0.35
CA GLN A 322 -6.74 -20.89 0.17
C GLN A 322 -7.87 -21.04 -0.85
N SER A 323 -7.58 -21.18 -2.14
CA SER A 323 -8.57 -21.41 -3.20
C SER A 323 -9.01 -22.88 -3.34
N ARG A 324 -8.80 -23.71 -2.31
CA ARG A 324 -9.28 -25.09 -2.20
C ARG A 324 -10.50 -25.14 -1.31
#